data_AF-A0A0Q9XQD3-F1
#
_entry.id   AF-A0A0Q9XQD3-F1
#
_cell.length_a   1.000
_cell.length_b   1.000
_cell.length_c   1.000
_cell.angle_alpha   90.00
_cell.angle_beta   90.00
_cell.angle_gamma   90.00
#
_symmetry.space_group_name_H-M   'P 1'
#
loop_
_entity.id
_entity.type
_entity.pdbx_description
1 polymer ?
#
loop_
_entity_poly.entity_id
_entity_poly.type
_entity_poly.pdbx_seq_one_letter_code
_entity_poly.pdbx_strand_id
1 'polypeptide(L)'
;MRKHQPEKYAKIRLMESHTEQRRENLTLWQHYEKKVVQRLLHDWQLAQELSGLEPAEMHEICGILDVNCFEIGQRGGKARTLYPSAFLLAHDCRPNTSHTDDPLDYSIILRTSRSVREQETLTLSYAYTLQGTLKRRTFIQGGKLFWCQCQRCADPRELGSDCSDLVCKICRAGSIRATEPLKQEADWAYREVLRPNHYLLLSAKYSLCQIYGRVEGYLLPELSPQDIERKERYCREFLAVVDILEPGLTRLRGLIMYELHAPIMVLAQLGMQSGRMSRQEFQRRIKEVVRLLKESAHILQLEPPGSSEHEMGRAAADALAKINAQL
;
A
#
# COMPACT_ATOMS: atom_id res chain seq x y z
N MET A 1 6.68 16.37 -26.56
CA MET A 1 5.24 16.15 -26.84
C MET A 1 4.58 17.38 -27.46
N ARG A 2 4.74 18.59 -26.90
CA ARG A 2 4.17 19.84 -27.45
C ARG A 2 4.26 20.00 -28.98
N LYS A 3 5.45 19.81 -29.57
CA LYS A 3 5.67 19.97 -31.03
C LYS A 3 5.22 18.76 -31.88
N HIS A 4 5.49 17.55 -31.40
CA HIS A 4 5.38 16.32 -32.21
C HIS A 4 4.12 15.48 -31.94
N GLN A 5 3.44 15.70 -30.81
CA GLN A 5 2.24 14.95 -30.38
C GLN A 5 1.28 15.90 -29.63
N PRO A 6 0.75 16.95 -30.31
CA PRO A 6 -0.03 18.02 -29.67
C PRO A 6 -1.32 17.51 -29.01
N GLU A 7 -1.99 16.51 -29.59
CA GLU A 7 -3.20 15.91 -29.00
C GLU A 7 -2.92 15.24 -27.64
N LYS A 8 -1.80 14.53 -27.51
CA LYS A 8 -1.40 13.94 -26.22
C LYS A 8 -0.99 15.03 -25.23
N TYR A 9 -0.33 16.08 -25.69
CA TYR A 9 0.01 17.21 -24.84
C TYR A 9 -1.24 17.93 -24.32
N ALA A 10 -2.26 18.11 -25.15
CA ALA A 10 -3.54 18.68 -24.74
C ALA A 10 -4.20 17.85 -23.62
N LYS A 11 -4.15 16.52 -23.70
CA LYS A 11 -4.63 15.63 -22.62
C LYS A 11 -3.85 15.80 -21.32
N ILE A 12 -2.53 15.96 -21.39
CA ILE A 12 -1.69 16.20 -20.20
C ILE A 12 -2.04 17.54 -19.56
N ARG A 13 -2.34 18.58 -20.35
CA ARG A 13 -2.73 19.90 -19.85
C ARG A 13 -4.10 19.93 -19.15
N LEU A 14 -4.89 18.86 -19.23
CA LEU A 14 -6.13 18.71 -18.45
C LEU A 14 -5.88 18.23 -17.02
N MET A 15 -4.67 17.76 -16.70
CA MET A 15 -4.33 17.24 -15.39
C MET A 15 -4.08 18.38 -14.40
N GLU A 16 -4.40 18.14 -13.13
CA GLU A 16 -4.20 19.12 -12.06
C GLU A 16 -2.71 19.39 -11.83
N SER A 17 -2.32 20.65 -11.74
CA SER A 17 -0.94 21.08 -11.52
C SER A 17 -0.70 21.64 -10.12
N HIS A 18 -1.77 22.03 -9.43
CA HIS A 18 -1.75 22.81 -8.18
C HIS A 18 -0.85 24.05 -8.27
N THR A 19 -0.77 24.69 -9.44
CA THR A 19 0.16 25.82 -9.67
C THR A 19 -0.07 26.97 -8.70
N GLU A 20 -1.32 27.28 -8.34
CA GLU A 20 -1.64 28.33 -7.37
C GLU A 20 -1.06 28.00 -5.99
N GLN A 21 -1.36 26.81 -5.45
CA GLN A 21 -0.81 26.35 -4.17
C GLN A 21 0.73 26.25 -4.19
N ARG A 22 1.31 25.83 -5.33
CA ARG A 22 2.77 25.78 -5.51
C ARG A 22 3.41 27.16 -5.47
N ARG A 23 2.74 28.18 -5.99
CA ARG A 23 3.23 29.57 -6.00
C ARG A 23 3.29 30.16 -4.60
N GLU A 24 2.33 29.81 -3.75
CA GLU A 24 2.33 30.21 -2.33
C GLU A 24 3.47 29.55 -1.54
N ASN A 25 3.89 28.35 -1.94
CA ASN A 25 5.05 27.66 -1.35
C ASN A 25 6.37 28.13 -1.98
N LEU A 26 6.89 29.26 -1.49
CA LEU A 26 8.11 29.88 -2.02
C LEU A 26 9.33 28.94 -2.04
N THR A 27 9.49 28.08 -1.04
CA THR A 27 10.60 27.11 -1.00
C THR A 27 10.51 26.11 -2.13
N LEU A 28 9.32 25.54 -2.38
CA LEU A 28 9.07 24.64 -3.49
C LEU A 28 9.26 25.36 -4.83
N TRP A 29 8.67 26.55 -4.98
CA TRP A 29 8.74 27.32 -6.21
C TRP A 29 10.20 27.63 -6.60
N GLN A 30 10.99 28.18 -5.67
CA GLN A 30 12.39 28.49 -5.89
C GLN A 30 13.24 27.25 -6.19
N HIS A 31 12.90 26.10 -5.59
CA HIS A 31 13.55 24.85 -5.89
C HIS A 31 13.39 24.48 -7.37
N TYR A 32 12.16 24.48 -7.89
CA TYR A 32 11.88 24.15 -9.30
C TYR A 32 12.42 25.21 -10.27
N GLU A 33 12.34 26.49 -9.90
CA GLU A 33 12.91 27.58 -10.68
C GLU A 33 14.40 27.32 -10.93
N LYS A 34 15.17 27.11 -9.84
CA LYS A 34 16.62 26.89 -9.93
C LYS A 34 16.99 25.56 -10.56
N LYS A 35 16.31 24.47 -10.18
CA LYS A 35 16.73 23.10 -10.52
C LYS A 35 16.19 22.61 -11.85
N VAL A 36 15.09 23.18 -12.34
CA VAL A 36 14.43 22.77 -13.58
C VAL A 36 14.41 23.90 -14.59
N VAL A 37 13.73 25.02 -14.30
CA VAL A 37 13.50 26.09 -15.29
C VAL A 37 14.82 26.70 -15.77
N GLN A 38 15.60 27.24 -14.84
CA GLN A 38 16.89 27.88 -15.14
C GLN A 38 17.91 26.87 -15.69
N ARG A 39 17.87 25.62 -15.20
CA ARG A 39 18.74 24.54 -15.67
C ARG A 39 18.45 24.19 -17.14
N LEU A 40 17.19 24.05 -17.52
CA LEU A 40 16.80 23.74 -18.89
C LEU A 40 17.15 24.89 -19.85
N LEU A 41 16.86 26.13 -19.43
CA LEU A 41 17.07 27.32 -20.26
C LEU A 41 18.55 27.65 -20.45
N HIS A 42 19.34 27.64 -19.38
CA HIS A 42 20.71 28.15 -19.39
C HIS A 42 21.77 27.06 -19.40
N ASP A 43 21.69 26.10 -18.49
CA ASP A 43 22.74 25.07 -18.37
C ASP A 43 22.66 24.06 -19.51
N TRP A 44 21.44 23.68 -19.91
CA TRP A 44 21.20 22.76 -21.03
C TRP A 44 20.99 23.49 -22.36
N GLN A 45 21.02 24.83 -22.33
CA GLN A 45 20.96 25.71 -23.49
C GLN A 45 19.71 25.50 -24.37
N LEU A 46 18.60 25.05 -23.78
CA LEU A 46 17.36 24.74 -24.52
C LEU A 46 16.45 25.97 -24.73
N ALA A 47 16.94 27.18 -24.45
CA ALA A 47 16.14 28.40 -24.57
C ALA A 47 15.59 28.62 -25.99
N GLN A 48 16.33 28.23 -27.03
CA GLN A 48 15.87 28.35 -28.41
C GLN A 48 14.80 27.31 -28.74
N GLU A 49 14.96 26.04 -28.36
CA GLU A 49 13.95 25.01 -28.63
C GLU A 49 12.68 25.21 -27.81
N LEU A 50 12.81 25.80 -26.62
CA LEU A 50 11.74 26.15 -25.71
C LEU A 50 11.19 27.57 -25.93
N SER A 51 11.66 28.28 -26.96
CA SER A 51 11.11 29.58 -27.33
C SER A 51 9.58 29.52 -27.46
N GLY A 52 8.90 30.44 -26.78
CA GLY A 52 7.43 30.44 -26.63
C GLY A 52 6.88 29.47 -25.58
N LEU A 53 7.68 29.01 -24.61
CA LEU A 53 7.18 28.44 -23.36
C LEU A 53 7.54 29.40 -22.22
N GLU A 54 6.53 29.98 -21.60
CA GLU A 54 6.77 30.90 -20.49
C GLU A 54 7.29 30.14 -19.26
N PRO A 55 8.16 30.73 -18.41
CA PRO A 55 8.60 30.09 -17.17
C PRO A 55 7.45 29.57 -16.31
N ALA A 56 6.31 30.30 -16.29
CA ALA A 56 5.09 29.88 -15.61
C ALA A 56 4.52 28.54 -16.15
N GLU A 57 4.57 28.32 -17.46
CA GLU A 57 4.13 27.05 -18.06
C GLU A 57 5.07 25.90 -17.74
N MET A 58 6.38 26.17 -17.60
CA MET A 58 7.33 25.14 -17.14
C MET A 58 7.01 24.69 -15.71
N HIS A 59 6.66 25.62 -14.82
CA HIS A 59 6.19 25.31 -13.47
C HIS A 59 4.88 24.53 -13.47
N GLU A 60 3.94 24.86 -14.34
CA GLU A 60 2.68 24.11 -14.51
C GLU A 60 2.95 22.66 -14.92
N ILE A 61 3.83 22.43 -15.90
CA ILE A 61 4.23 21.07 -16.32
C ILE A 61 4.88 20.30 -15.16
N CYS A 62 5.76 20.96 -14.38
CA CYS A 62 6.34 20.33 -13.19
C CYS A 62 5.27 19.94 -12.17
N GLY A 63 4.27 20.82 -11.96
CA GLY A 63 3.10 20.55 -11.15
C GLY A 63 2.35 19.31 -11.59
N ILE A 64 2.02 19.23 -12.89
CA ILE A 64 1.33 18.06 -13.47
C ILE A 64 2.13 16.78 -13.20
N LEU A 65 3.44 16.80 -13.42
CA LEU A 65 4.28 15.62 -13.23
C LEU A 65 4.33 15.17 -11.78
N ASP A 66 4.49 16.08 -10.81
CA ASP A 66 4.54 15.71 -9.39
C ASP A 66 3.20 15.17 -8.87
N VAL A 67 2.09 15.77 -9.29
CA VAL A 67 0.76 15.46 -8.76
C VAL A 67 0.15 14.24 -9.43
N ASN A 68 0.47 13.93 -10.69
CA ASN A 68 -0.25 12.91 -11.46
C ASN A 68 0.58 11.68 -11.84
N CYS A 69 1.90 11.70 -11.65
CA CYS A 69 2.72 10.52 -11.99
C CYS A 69 2.48 9.36 -11.03
N PHE A 70 2.47 8.17 -11.60
CA PHE A 70 2.53 6.88 -10.93
C PHE A 70 3.97 6.35 -10.98
N GLU A 71 4.43 5.78 -9.87
CA GLU A 71 5.69 5.05 -9.85
C GLU A 71 5.47 3.66 -10.46
N ILE A 72 6.29 3.30 -11.44
CA ILE A 72 6.20 2.03 -12.16
C ILE A 72 7.56 1.34 -12.20
N GLY A 73 7.55 0.06 -12.55
CA GLY A 73 8.75 -0.73 -12.78
C GLY A 73 8.95 -1.81 -11.72
N GLN A 74 9.45 -2.95 -12.18
CA GLN A 74 9.81 -4.09 -11.35
C GLN A 74 11.31 -4.39 -11.46
N ARG A 75 11.86 -5.14 -10.50
CA ARG A 75 13.24 -5.69 -10.56
C ARG A 75 14.36 -4.63 -10.67
N GLY A 76 14.23 -3.52 -9.94
CA GLY A 76 15.33 -2.57 -9.69
C GLY A 76 15.38 -1.34 -10.58
N GLY A 77 14.60 -1.30 -11.68
CA GLY A 77 14.33 -0.07 -12.43
C GLY A 77 13.03 0.58 -11.97
N LYS A 78 13.07 1.87 -11.65
CA LYS A 78 11.88 2.66 -11.29
C LYS A 78 11.73 3.84 -12.23
N ALA A 79 10.52 4.11 -12.68
CA ALA A 79 10.18 5.26 -13.51
C ALA A 79 8.91 5.94 -13.00
N ARG A 80 8.64 7.15 -13.52
CA ARG A 80 7.40 7.89 -13.29
C ARG A 80 6.61 7.97 -14.60
N THR A 81 5.35 7.61 -14.55
CA THR A 81 4.48 7.53 -15.74
C THR A 81 3.18 8.28 -15.54
N LEU A 82 2.73 8.98 -16.58
CA LEU A 82 1.41 9.58 -16.65
C LEU A 82 0.45 8.65 -17.38
N TYR A 83 -0.69 8.37 -16.75
CA TYR A 83 -1.78 7.63 -17.37
C TYR A 83 -2.95 8.58 -17.62
N PRO A 84 -3.40 8.76 -18.88
CA PRO A 84 -4.43 9.73 -19.25
C PRO A 84 -5.79 9.57 -18.58
N SER A 85 -6.11 8.41 -18.00
CA SER A 85 -7.38 8.19 -17.31
C SER A 85 -7.22 7.98 -15.81
N ALA A 86 -6.02 7.60 -15.34
CA ALA A 86 -5.83 7.27 -13.93
C ALA A 86 -5.75 8.51 -13.02
N PHE A 87 -5.45 9.68 -13.59
CA PHE A 87 -5.41 10.95 -12.85
C PHE A 87 -6.79 11.37 -12.31
N LEU A 88 -7.88 10.82 -12.86
CA LEU A 88 -9.25 11.10 -12.43
C LEU A 88 -9.60 10.45 -11.08
N LEU A 89 -8.83 9.46 -10.64
CA LEU A 89 -9.11 8.73 -9.40
C LEU A 89 -8.63 9.54 -8.20
N ALA A 90 -9.59 10.00 -7.41
CA ALA A 90 -9.32 10.72 -6.17
C ALA A 90 -8.73 9.80 -5.09
N HIS A 91 -8.08 10.44 -4.12
CA HIS A 91 -7.53 9.76 -2.97
C HIS A 91 -8.60 9.36 -1.94
N ASP A 92 -8.50 8.13 -1.44
CA ASP A 92 -9.03 7.76 -0.12
C ASP A 92 -7.99 6.91 0.65
N CYS A 93 -7.91 7.05 1.98
CA CYS A 93 -7.04 6.23 2.82
C CYS A 93 -7.57 4.81 3.07
N ARG A 94 -8.80 4.52 2.59
CA ARG A 94 -9.43 3.21 2.50
C ARG A 94 -10.02 3.04 1.08
N PRO A 95 -9.15 2.87 0.06
CA PRO A 95 -9.58 2.88 -1.32
C PRO A 95 -10.48 1.70 -1.67
N ASN A 96 -11.31 1.85 -2.70
CA ASN A 96 -12.13 0.77 -3.28
C ASN A 96 -11.56 0.20 -4.58
N THR A 97 -10.34 0.60 -4.94
CA THR A 97 -9.58 0.05 -6.07
C THR A 97 -8.21 -0.45 -5.64
N SER A 98 -7.65 -1.35 -6.44
CA SER A 98 -6.26 -1.80 -6.40
C SER A 98 -5.67 -1.60 -7.79
N HIS A 99 -4.41 -1.21 -7.87
CA HIS A 99 -3.72 -1.03 -9.15
C HIS A 99 -2.33 -1.66 -9.16
N THR A 100 -1.84 -1.94 -10.37
CA THR A 100 -0.48 -2.41 -10.66
C THR A 100 -0.10 -2.02 -12.07
N ASP A 101 1.19 -1.96 -12.38
CA ASP A 101 1.70 -1.90 -13.73
C ASP A 101 1.90 -3.31 -14.33
N ASP A 102 1.62 -3.45 -15.62
CA ASP A 102 1.95 -4.64 -16.40
C ASP A 102 3.48 -4.74 -16.59
N PRO A 103 4.11 -5.90 -16.35
CA PRO A 103 5.55 -6.04 -16.42
C PRO A 103 6.13 -5.99 -17.84
N LEU A 104 5.32 -6.11 -18.89
CA LEU A 104 5.76 -6.09 -20.29
C LEU A 104 5.67 -4.69 -20.91
N ASP A 105 4.52 -4.03 -20.74
CA ASP A 105 4.24 -2.75 -21.42
C ASP A 105 4.00 -1.56 -20.47
N TYR A 106 4.05 -1.81 -19.16
CA TYR A 106 3.79 -0.82 -18.12
C TYR A 106 2.40 -0.18 -18.20
N SER A 107 1.42 -0.84 -18.83
CA SER A 107 0.03 -0.41 -18.74
C SER A 107 -0.46 -0.49 -17.30
N ILE A 108 -1.27 0.48 -16.87
CA ILE A 108 -1.89 0.42 -15.54
C ILE A 108 -3.09 -0.52 -15.58
N ILE A 109 -3.05 -1.55 -14.74
CA ILE A 109 -4.16 -2.46 -14.49
C ILE A 109 -4.84 -2.00 -13.21
N LEU A 110 -6.06 -1.50 -13.34
CA LEU A 110 -6.88 -1.03 -12.22
C LEU A 110 -8.15 -1.85 -12.11
N ARG A 111 -8.45 -2.30 -10.89
CA ARG A 111 -9.62 -3.12 -10.56
C ARG A 111 -10.26 -2.63 -9.28
N THR A 112 -11.56 -2.83 -9.15
CA THR A 112 -12.24 -2.66 -7.86
C THR A 112 -11.74 -3.72 -6.89
N SER A 113 -11.36 -3.32 -5.66
CA SER A 113 -10.97 -4.26 -4.61
C SER A 113 -12.18 -4.86 -3.91
N ARG A 114 -13.33 -4.21 -3.94
CA ARG A 114 -14.58 -4.71 -3.35
C ARG A 114 -15.76 -4.39 -4.26
N SER A 115 -16.94 -4.89 -3.90
CA SER A 115 -18.18 -4.41 -4.52
C SER A 115 -18.33 -2.90 -4.31
N VAL A 116 -18.65 -2.20 -5.39
CA VAL A 116 -18.86 -0.75 -5.45
C VAL A 116 -20.30 -0.53 -5.92
N ARG A 117 -21.01 0.39 -5.28
CA ARG A 117 -22.40 0.71 -5.66
C ARG A 117 -22.41 1.62 -6.89
N GLU A 118 -23.53 1.62 -7.61
CA GLU A 118 -23.75 2.64 -8.64
C GLU A 118 -23.57 4.03 -8.04
N GLN A 119 -22.91 4.93 -8.77
CA GLN A 119 -22.59 6.31 -8.37
C GLN A 119 -21.60 6.44 -7.19
N GLU A 120 -21.11 5.35 -6.62
CA GLU A 120 -20.03 5.41 -5.64
C GLU A 120 -18.71 5.78 -6.34
N THR A 121 -18.02 6.81 -5.83
CA THR A 121 -16.75 7.27 -6.40
C THR A 121 -15.68 6.18 -6.33
N LEU A 122 -15.01 5.93 -7.45
CA LEU A 122 -13.81 5.10 -7.46
C LEU A 122 -12.62 5.88 -6.92
N THR A 123 -11.91 5.29 -5.97
CA THR A 123 -10.79 5.91 -5.25
C THR A 123 -9.60 4.99 -5.20
N LEU A 124 -8.41 5.58 -5.18
CA LEU A 124 -7.15 4.88 -4.94
C LEU A 124 -6.40 5.55 -3.77
N SER A 125 -5.37 4.90 -3.23
CA SER A 125 -4.54 5.54 -2.19
C SER A 125 -3.27 6.12 -2.79
N TYR A 126 -3.02 7.43 -2.58
CA TYR A 126 -1.74 8.05 -2.93
C TYR A 126 -0.67 7.79 -1.87
N ALA A 127 -1.08 7.42 -0.64
CA ALA A 127 -0.20 7.16 0.48
C ALA A 127 -0.13 5.66 0.82
N TYR A 128 0.89 5.26 1.56
CA TYR A 128 0.96 3.91 2.10
C TYR A 128 -0.10 3.73 3.19
N THR A 129 -1.07 2.85 2.94
CA THR A 129 -2.29 2.67 3.75
C THR A 129 -2.00 2.21 5.17
N LEU A 130 -0.95 1.43 5.40
CA LEU A 130 -0.59 0.97 6.76
C LEU A 130 -0.08 2.09 7.69
N GLN A 131 0.35 3.23 7.15
CA GLN A 131 0.81 4.35 7.99
C GLN A 131 -0.33 4.93 8.81
N GLY A 132 -0.01 5.55 9.94
CA GLY A 132 -0.97 6.29 10.76
C GLY A 132 -1.40 7.63 10.14
N THR A 133 -2.48 8.22 10.65
CA THR A 133 -3.18 9.36 10.04
C THR A 133 -2.29 10.57 9.81
N LEU A 134 -1.50 10.99 10.80
CA LEU A 134 -0.61 12.14 10.65
C LEU A 134 0.42 11.93 9.53
N LYS A 135 1.02 10.73 9.47
CA LYS A 135 2.05 10.43 8.48
C LYS A 135 1.48 10.41 7.06
N ARG A 136 0.28 9.82 6.87
CA ARG A 136 -0.41 9.84 5.58
C ARG A 136 -0.77 11.26 5.16
N ARG A 137 -1.33 12.06 6.07
CA ARG A 137 -1.72 13.45 5.80
C ARG A 137 -0.53 14.33 5.44
N THR A 138 0.58 14.25 6.17
CA THR A 138 1.83 14.96 5.81
C THR A 138 2.36 14.54 4.45
N PHE A 139 2.36 13.24 4.14
CA PHE A 139 2.81 12.74 2.85
C PHE A 139 1.95 13.28 1.70
N ILE A 140 0.63 13.26 1.85
CA ILE A 140 -0.31 13.77 0.85
C ILE A 140 -0.17 15.29 0.69
N GLN A 141 -0.06 16.04 1.79
CA GLN A 141 0.11 17.49 1.67
C GLN A 141 1.44 17.84 0.99
N GLY A 142 2.53 17.16 1.32
CA GLY A 142 3.84 17.43 0.71
C GLY A 142 3.93 17.04 -0.76
N GLY A 143 3.26 15.96 -1.18
CA GLY A 143 3.33 15.45 -2.56
C GLY A 143 2.17 15.84 -3.48
N LYS A 144 0.99 16.11 -2.90
CA LYS A 144 -0.27 16.33 -3.62
C LYS A 144 -0.97 17.63 -3.20
N LEU A 145 -0.42 18.38 -2.23
CA LEU A 145 -0.83 19.76 -1.90
C LEU A 145 -2.27 19.92 -1.37
N PHE A 146 -2.84 18.87 -0.77
CA PHE A 146 -4.11 18.95 -0.05
C PHE A 146 -4.09 18.17 1.26
N TRP A 147 -5.01 18.50 2.16
CA TRP A 147 -5.23 17.78 3.41
C TRP A 147 -6.35 16.77 3.26
N CYS A 148 -6.04 15.48 3.40
CA CYS A 148 -7.04 14.40 3.29
C CYS A 148 -8.03 14.43 4.47
N GLN A 149 -9.33 14.44 4.15
CA GLN A 149 -10.44 14.47 5.11
C GLN A 149 -11.34 13.22 4.99
N CYS A 150 -10.84 12.12 4.42
CA CYS A 150 -11.60 10.87 4.33
C CYS A 150 -12.05 10.36 5.70
N GLN A 151 -13.04 9.47 5.72
CA GLN A 151 -13.62 8.91 6.95
C GLN A 151 -12.55 8.36 7.91
N ARG A 152 -11.51 7.70 7.38
CA ARG A 152 -10.41 7.17 8.19
C ARG A 152 -9.55 8.26 8.81
N CYS A 153 -9.28 9.35 8.11
CA CYS A 153 -8.52 10.48 8.65
C CYS A 153 -9.33 11.29 9.67
N ALA A 154 -10.67 11.30 9.56
CA ALA A 154 -11.55 11.99 10.49
C ALA A 154 -11.80 11.20 11.78
N ASP A 155 -11.65 9.87 11.76
CA ASP A 155 -11.84 9.01 12.92
C ASP A 155 -10.53 8.86 13.75
N PRO A 156 -10.51 9.26 15.04
CA PRO A 156 -9.37 9.04 15.92
C PRO A 156 -8.91 7.57 16.03
N ARG A 157 -9.82 6.60 15.86
CA ARG A 157 -9.50 5.16 15.88
C ARG A 157 -9.11 4.60 14.53
N GLU A 158 -9.13 5.42 13.48
CA GLU A 158 -8.80 5.02 12.12
C GLU A 158 -9.64 3.83 11.63
N LEU A 159 -10.96 3.90 11.85
CA LEU A 159 -11.93 2.83 11.57
C LEU A 159 -11.74 1.58 12.43
N GLY A 160 -11.15 1.75 13.62
CA GLY A 160 -10.81 0.67 14.54
C GLY A 160 -9.47 0.00 14.27
N SER A 161 -8.69 0.49 13.29
CA SER A 161 -7.36 -0.06 13.01
C SER A 161 -6.35 0.30 14.10
N ASP A 162 -6.56 1.44 14.78
CA ASP A 162 -5.69 1.94 15.86
C ASP A 162 -4.20 2.03 15.44
N CYS A 163 -3.94 2.37 14.16
CA CYS A 163 -2.59 2.43 13.61
C CYS A 163 -1.74 3.58 14.16
N SER A 164 -2.37 4.55 14.83
CA SER A 164 -1.73 5.64 15.56
C SER A 164 -1.88 5.54 17.09
N ASP A 165 -2.46 4.47 17.65
CA ASP A 165 -2.70 4.39 19.10
C ASP A 165 -1.39 4.20 19.90
N LEU A 166 -1.29 4.94 21.01
CA LEU A 166 -0.19 4.91 21.96
C LEU A 166 -0.68 4.55 23.38
N VAL A 167 0.25 4.16 24.26
CA VAL A 167 -0.08 3.87 25.67
C VAL A 167 0.03 5.14 26.52
N CYS A 168 -1.00 5.41 27.33
CA CYS A 168 -1.06 6.51 28.30
C CYS A 168 0.15 6.50 29.23
N LYS A 169 0.87 7.64 29.32
CA LYS A 169 2.01 7.80 30.22
C LYS A 169 1.63 7.71 31.69
N ILE A 170 0.44 8.22 32.05
CA ILE A 170 -0.01 8.34 33.44
C ILE A 170 -0.52 6.98 33.94
N CYS A 171 -1.59 6.45 33.36
CA CYS A 171 -2.24 5.23 33.85
C CYS A 171 -1.64 3.93 33.29
N ARG A 172 -0.74 4.01 32.30
CA ARG A 172 -0.06 2.85 31.65
C ARG A 172 -0.99 1.83 30.97
N ALA A 173 -2.30 2.03 31.01
CA ALA A 173 -3.31 1.15 30.44
C ALA A 173 -4.19 1.86 29.40
N GLY A 174 -4.43 3.16 29.55
CA GLY A 174 -5.28 3.96 28.67
C GLY A 174 -4.67 4.21 27.29
N SER A 175 -5.50 4.43 26.29
CA SER A 175 -5.07 4.75 24.91
C SER A 175 -4.87 6.24 24.72
N ILE A 176 -3.91 6.62 23.89
CA ILE A 176 -3.74 7.99 23.43
C ILE A 176 -3.85 8.05 21.91
N ARG A 177 -4.70 8.95 21.44
CA ARG A 177 -5.00 9.21 20.03
C ARG A 177 -5.10 10.72 19.82
N ALA A 178 -5.05 11.17 18.57
CA ALA A 178 -5.41 12.54 18.24
C ALA A 178 -6.84 12.85 18.71
N THR A 179 -7.00 13.94 19.45
CA THR A 179 -8.31 14.50 19.78
C THR A 179 -8.96 15.13 18.54
N GLU A 180 -8.14 15.76 17.70
CA GLU A 180 -8.56 16.41 16.46
C GLU A 180 -7.70 15.90 15.29
N PRO A 181 -7.97 14.70 14.75
CA PRO A 181 -7.08 14.04 13.78
C PRO A 181 -6.98 14.78 12.42
N LEU A 182 -7.88 15.73 12.17
CA LEU A 182 -7.86 16.60 11.00
C LEU A 182 -7.03 17.88 11.18
N LYS A 183 -6.50 18.14 12.38
CA LYS A 183 -5.57 19.25 12.66
C LYS A 183 -4.17 18.67 12.81
N GLN A 184 -3.28 18.99 11.87
CA GLN A 184 -1.96 18.37 11.80
C GLN A 184 -1.09 18.74 13.01
N GLU A 185 -1.33 19.92 13.59
CA GLU A 185 -0.61 20.52 14.72
C GLU A 185 -1.29 20.26 16.08
N ALA A 186 -2.40 19.51 16.11
CA ALA A 186 -3.09 19.22 17.38
C ALA A 186 -2.16 18.50 18.36
N ASP A 187 -2.28 18.82 19.66
CA ASP A 187 -1.48 18.22 20.72
C ASP A 187 -1.73 16.72 20.86
N TRP A 188 -0.65 15.97 21.10
CA TRP A 188 -0.71 14.57 21.50
C TRP A 188 -0.08 14.44 22.88
N ALA A 189 -0.74 13.75 23.81
CA ALA A 189 -0.01 13.25 24.96
C ALA A 189 0.84 12.05 24.47
N TYR A 190 2.15 12.08 24.63
CA TYR A 190 3.03 11.00 24.11
C TYR A 190 3.69 10.18 25.22
N ARG A 191 3.93 8.91 24.91
CA ARG A 191 4.89 8.00 25.56
C ARG A 191 5.63 7.23 24.47
N GLU A 192 6.84 6.77 24.78
CA GLU A 192 7.70 5.91 23.94
C GLU A 192 7.18 4.47 23.72
N VAL A 193 5.98 4.11 24.20
CA VAL A 193 5.44 2.74 24.12
C VAL A 193 4.29 2.65 23.13
N LEU A 194 4.56 1.95 22.03
CA LEU A 194 3.63 1.71 20.93
C LEU A 194 2.60 0.63 21.27
N ARG A 195 1.34 0.79 20.85
CA ARG A 195 0.34 -0.29 20.92
C ARG A 195 0.55 -1.35 19.84
N PRO A 196 0.07 -2.59 20.01
CA PRO A 196 0.31 -3.69 19.07
C PRO A 196 -0.05 -3.42 17.60
N ASN A 197 -1.03 -2.56 17.34
CA ASN A 197 -1.47 -2.19 15.99
C ASN A 197 -0.83 -0.91 15.47
N HIS A 198 0.05 -0.26 16.24
CA HIS A 198 0.74 0.94 15.79
C HIS A 198 1.53 0.65 14.50
N TYR A 199 1.46 1.55 13.51
CA TYR A 199 1.95 1.30 12.16
C TYR A 199 3.43 0.88 12.08
N LEU A 200 4.28 1.36 13.00
CA LEU A 200 5.68 0.95 13.11
C LEU A 200 5.81 -0.54 13.49
N LEU A 201 4.98 -1.01 14.44
CA LEU A 201 4.96 -2.42 14.81
C LEU A 201 4.31 -3.27 13.72
N LEU A 202 3.29 -2.77 13.03
CA LEU A 202 2.73 -3.45 11.86
C LEU A 202 3.76 -3.62 10.75
N SER A 203 4.57 -2.59 10.47
CA SER A 203 5.66 -2.67 9.50
C SER A 203 6.67 -3.74 9.89
N ALA A 204 7.05 -3.80 11.17
CA ALA A 204 7.96 -4.84 11.67
C ALA A 204 7.34 -6.25 11.57
N LYS A 205 6.06 -6.41 11.94
CA LYS A 205 5.32 -7.67 11.78
C LYS A 205 5.28 -8.12 10.33
N TYR A 206 4.98 -7.20 9.40
CA TYR A 206 4.95 -7.50 7.97
C TYR A 206 6.30 -8.02 7.48
N SER A 207 7.40 -7.35 7.83
CA SER A 207 8.75 -7.80 7.50
C SER A 207 9.05 -9.18 8.09
N LEU A 208 8.67 -9.44 9.34
CA LEU A 208 8.87 -10.74 9.98
C LEU A 208 8.05 -11.85 9.32
N CYS A 209 6.80 -11.58 8.93
CA CYS A 209 5.96 -12.52 8.18
C CYS A 209 6.61 -12.94 6.85
N GLN A 210 7.31 -12.02 6.18
CA GLN A 210 8.00 -12.26 4.91
C GLN A 210 9.37 -12.94 5.07
N ILE A 211 10.05 -12.79 6.22
CA ILE A 211 11.38 -13.37 6.44
C ILE A 211 11.28 -14.78 7.03
N TYR A 212 10.43 -14.96 8.05
CA TYR A 212 10.26 -16.26 8.71
C TYR A 212 9.69 -17.26 7.72
N GLY A 213 10.37 -18.38 7.53
CA GLY A 213 9.97 -19.43 6.61
C GLY A 213 10.46 -19.29 5.17
N ARG A 214 11.24 -18.24 4.85
CA ARG A 214 11.69 -17.95 3.47
C ARG A 214 13.18 -17.70 3.30
N VAL A 215 13.87 -17.20 4.32
CA VAL A 215 15.30 -16.88 4.25
C VAL A 215 16.14 -18.01 4.85
N GLU A 216 17.32 -18.25 4.29
CA GLU A 216 18.30 -19.21 4.82
C GLU A 216 18.57 -18.98 6.32
N GLY A 217 18.60 -20.07 7.10
CA GLY A 217 18.70 -20.03 8.56
C GLY A 217 17.39 -19.74 9.29
N TYR A 218 16.33 -19.40 8.55
CA TYR A 218 14.97 -19.21 9.05
C TYR A 218 13.94 -19.90 8.14
N LEU A 219 14.32 -20.92 7.37
CA LEU A 219 13.39 -21.67 6.55
C LEU A 219 12.36 -22.38 7.44
N LEU A 220 11.17 -22.64 6.90
CA LEU A 220 10.07 -23.15 7.72
C LEU A 220 10.40 -24.48 8.45
N PRO A 221 11.16 -25.43 7.86
CA PRO A 221 11.61 -26.64 8.56
C PRO A 221 12.67 -26.38 9.65
N GLU A 222 13.36 -25.24 9.61
CA GLU A 222 14.43 -24.87 10.55
C GLU A 222 13.89 -24.12 11.78
N LEU A 223 12.65 -23.63 11.72
CA LEU A 223 12.05 -22.84 12.79
C LEU A 223 11.60 -23.71 13.97
N SER A 224 11.81 -23.17 15.17
CA SER A 224 11.24 -23.76 16.38
C SER A 224 9.70 -23.69 16.36
N PRO A 225 8.98 -24.61 17.03
CA PRO A 225 7.52 -24.52 17.14
C PRO A 225 7.03 -23.16 17.66
N GLN A 226 7.78 -22.55 18.58
CA GLN A 226 7.48 -21.24 19.15
C GLN A 226 7.61 -20.11 18.11
N ASP A 227 8.58 -20.20 17.20
CA ASP A 227 8.74 -19.21 16.11
C ASP A 227 7.68 -19.40 15.02
N ILE A 228 7.23 -20.63 14.76
CA ILE A 228 6.12 -20.92 13.86
C ILE A 228 4.80 -20.37 14.44
N GLU A 229 4.54 -20.58 15.74
CA GLU A 229 3.39 -19.97 16.44
C GLU A 229 3.46 -18.45 16.42
N ARG A 230 4.66 -17.88 16.59
CA ARG A 230 4.88 -16.44 16.48
C ARG A 230 4.55 -15.93 15.07
N LYS A 231 4.97 -16.65 14.02
CA LYS A 231 4.60 -16.32 12.63
C LYS A 231 3.09 -16.38 12.42
N GLU A 232 2.41 -17.44 12.91
CA GLU A 232 0.95 -17.56 12.84
C GLU A 232 0.28 -16.33 13.48
N ARG A 233 0.67 -15.98 14.71
CA ARG A 233 0.12 -14.84 15.44
C ARG A 233 0.30 -13.52 14.69
N TYR A 234 1.51 -13.24 14.20
CA TYR A 234 1.76 -12.00 13.45
C TYR A 234 0.96 -11.91 12.16
N CYS A 235 0.83 -13.00 11.41
CA CYS A 235 0.02 -13.02 10.20
C CYS A 235 -1.46 -12.76 10.53
N ARG A 236 -2.00 -13.34 11.61
CA ARG A 236 -3.39 -13.10 12.05
C ARG A 236 -3.64 -11.66 12.49
N GLU A 237 -2.78 -11.14 13.37
CA GLU A 237 -2.88 -9.76 13.86
C GLU A 237 -2.77 -8.75 12.71
N PHE A 238 -1.87 -9.00 11.77
CA PHE A 238 -1.67 -8.14 10.62
C PHE A 238 -2.86 -8.21 9.66
N LEU A 239 -3.36 -9.41 9.33
CA LEU A 239 -4.52 -9.59 8.45
C LEU A 239 -5.76 -8.89 9.00
N ALA A 240 -5.99 -8.95 10.32
CA ALA A 240 -7.11 -8.26 10.97
C ALA A 240 -7.06 -6.73 10.76
N VAL A 241 -5.87 -6.13 10.75
CA VAL A 241 -5.72 -4.71 10.45
C VAL A 241 -5.88 -4.43 8.95
N VAL A 242 -5.30 -5.25 8.09
CA VAL A 242 -5.43 -5.08 6.62
C VAL A 242 -6.89 -5.21 6.18
N ASP A 243 -7.68 -6.10 6.78
CA ASP A 243 -9.11 -6.24 6.53
C ASP A 243 -9.90 -4.93 6.80
N ILE A 244 -9.42 -4.08 7.72
CA ILE A 244 -9.99 -2.76 7.99
C ILE A 244 -9.53 -1.76 6.93
N LEU A 245 -8.22 -1.73 6.63
CA LEU A 245 -7.57 -0.67 5.86
C LEU A 245 -7.71 -0.82 4.34
N GLU A 246 -7.60 -2.05 3.84
CA GLU A 246 -7.58 -2.37 2.40
C GLU A 246 -8.43 -3.63 2.15
N PRO A 247 -9.76 -3.57 2.41
CA PRO A 247 -10.62 -4.73 2.34
C PRO A 247 -10.75 -5.31 0.92
N GLY A 248 -11.13 -6.58 0.83
CA GLY A 248 -11.48 -7.23 -0.43
C GLY A 248 -10.29 -7.82 -1.18
N LEU A 249 -10.30 -7.74 -2.51
CA LEU A 249 -9.33 -8.37 -3.40
C LEU A 249 -8.07 -7.51 -3.56
N THR A 250 -7.37 -7.27 -2.45
CA THR A 250 -6.14 -6.48 -2.40
C THR A 250 -4.92 -7.36 -2.28
N ARG A 251 -3.85 -6.99 -3.00
CA ARG A 251 -2.59 -7.75 -3.05
C ARG A 251 -2.07 -8.11 -1.65
N LEU A 252 -2.03 -7.13 -0.75
CA LEU A 252 -1.51 -7.31 0.61
C LEU A 252 -2.29 -8.38 1.39
N ARG A 253 -3.62 -8.46 1.24
CA ARG A 253 -4.43 -9.53 1.84
C ARG A 253 -4.06 -10.88 1.27
N GLY A 254 -3.96 -10.99 -0.05
CA GLY A 254 -3.59 -12.23 -0.73
C GLY A 254 -2.23 -12.77 -0.28
N LEU A 255 -1.25 -11.87 -0.12
CA LEU A 255 0.10 -12.20 0.36
C LEU A 255 0.07 -12.71 1.80
N ILE A 256 -0.65 -12.04 2.69
CA ILE A 256 -0.66 -12.42 4.11
C ILE A 256 -1.49 -13.67 4.37
N MET A 257 -2.56 -13.89 3.61
CA MET A 257 -3.28 -15.17 3.63
C MET A 257 -2.38 -16.33 3.18
N TYR A 258 -1.54 -16.09 2.15
CA TYR A 258 -0.51 -17.06 1.76
C TYR A 258 0.51 -17.27 2.88
N GLU A 259 1.01 -16.22 3.53
CA GLU A 259 1.95 -16.42 4.65
C GLU A 259 1.34 -17.16 5.85
N LEU A 260 0.05 -16.96 6.10
CA LEU A 260 -0.65 -17.53 7.25
C LEU A 260 -0.94 -19.02 7.08
N HIS A 261 -1.19 -19.50 5.86
CA HIS A 261 -1.54 -20.91 5.63
C HIS A 261 -0.42 -21.86 6.06
N ALA A 262 0.83 -21.48 5.81
CA ALA A 262 2.02 -22.30 6.02
C ALA A 262 2.26 -22.66 7.50
N PRO A 263 2.33 -21.70 8.45
CA PRO A 263 2.50 -22.04 9.87
C PRO A 263 1.31 -22.83 10.43
N ILE A 264 0.08 -22.55 9.99
CA ILE A 264 -1.11 -23.33 10.43
C ILE A 264 -0.97 -24.78 10.01
N MET A 265 -0.60 -25.03 8.75
CA MET A 265 -0.40 -26.38 8.22
C MET A 265 0.69 -27.13 8.99
N VAL A 266 1.85 -26.51 9.21
CA VAL A 266 2.97 -27.16 9.92
C VAL A 266 2.62 -27.46 11.37
N LEU A 267 2.02 -26.51 12.10
CA LEU A 267 1.60 -26.73 13.48
C LEU A 267 0.51 -27.82 13.58
N ALA A 268 -0.39 -27.89 12.60
CA ALA A 268 -1.40 -28.94 12.55
C ALA A 268 -0.75 -30.34 12.36
N GLN A 269 0.21 -30.46 11.45
CA GLN A 269 0.93 -31.71 11.20
C GLN A 269 1.76 -32.14 12.41
N LEU A 270 2.54 -31.24 13.00
CA LEU A 270 3.33 -31.50 14.21
C LEU A 270 2.45 -31.88 15.40
N GLY A 271 1.31 -31.20 15.58
CA GLY A 271 0.35 -31.50 16.62
C GLY A 271 -0.26 -32.89 16.49
N MET A 272 -0.59 -33.32 15.26
CA MET A 272 -1.08 -34.68 15.01
C MET A 272 0.00 -35.74 15.22
N GLN A 273 1.21 -35.52 14.71
CA GLN A 273 2.32 -36.46 14.86
C GLN A 273 2.73 -36.67 16.32
N SER A 274 2.70 -35.60 17.12
CA SER A 274 3.02 -35.65 18.56
C SER A 274 1.86 -36.12 19.45
N GLY A 275 0.69 -36.41 18.89
CA GLY A 275 -0.50 -36.79 19.65
C GLY A 275 -1.09 -35.67 20.52
N ARG A 276 -0.63 -34.42 20.35
CA ARG A 276 -1.08 -33.24 21.11
C ARG A 276 -2.33 -32.57 20.53
N MET A 277 -2.75 -33.00 19.33
CA MET A 277 -3.90 -32.45 18.61
C MET A 277 -4.96 -33.53 18.37
N SER A 278 -6.22 -33.19 18.63
CA SER A 278 -7.34 -34.08 18.28
C SER A 278 -7.61 -34.07 16.78
N ARG A 279 -8.17 -35.15 16.26
CA ARG A 279 -8.58 -35.24 14.84
C ARG A 279 -9.56 -34.13 14.44
N GLN A 280 -10.43 -33.72 15.36
CA GLN A 280 -11.40 -32.63 15.14
C GLN A 280 -10.70 -31.27 15.00
N GLU A 281 -9.73 -30.97 15.87
CA GLU A 281 -8.95 -29.73 15.80
C GLU A 281 -8.07 -29.70 14.55
N PHE A 282 -7.46 -30.82 14.18
CA PHE A 282 -6.71 -30.94 12.94
C PHE A 282 -7.59 -30.63 11.73
N GLN A 283 -8.77 -31.26 11.62
CA GLN A 283 -9.71 -30.98 10.54
C GLN A 283 -10.15 -29.51 10.50
N ARG A 284 -10.34 -28.87 11.67
CA ARG A 284 -10.65 -27.43 11.75
C ARG A 284 -9.53 -26.58 11.16
N ARG A 285 -8.27 -26.86 11.52
CA ARG A 285 -7.09 -26.16 10.98
C ARG A 285 -6.90 -26.39 9.49
N ILE A 286 -7.10 -27.62 9.00
CA ILE A 286 -7.01 -27.90 7.55
C ILE A 286 -8.10 -27.17 6.77
N LYS A 287 -9.34 -27.12 7.26
CA LYS A 287 -10.41 -26.31 6.65
C LYS A 287 -10.05 -24.83 6.58
N GLU A 288 -9.40 -24.31 7.62
CA GLU A 288 -8.89 -22.94 7.61
C GLU A 288 -7.80 -22.73 6.54
N VAL A 289 -6.83 -23.64 6.43
CA VAL A 289 -5.79 -23.59 5.40
C VAL A 289 -6.40 -23.62 3.99
N VAL A 290 -7.38 -24.49 3.75
CA VAL A 290 -8.11 -24.58 2.47
C VAL A 290 -8.75 -23.24 2.10
N ARG A 291 -9.41 -22.59 3.06
CA ARG A 291 -10.02 -21.26 2.84
C ARG A 291 -8.96 -20.19 2.53
N LEU A 292 -7.88 -20.15 3.31
CA LEU A 292 -6.79 -19.18 3.13
C LEU A 292 -6.13 -19.33 1.76
N LEU A 293 -5.81 -20.57 1.36
CA LEU A 293 -5.23 -20.86 0.05
C LEU A 293 -6.17 -20.52 -1.09
N LYS A 294 -7.47 -20.83 -0.95
CA LYS A 294 -8.47 -20.49 -1.97
C LYS A 294 -8.58 -18.98 -2.18
N GLU A 295 -8.71 -18.21 -1.10
CA GLU A 295 -8.79 -16.75 -1.18
C GLU A 295 -7.48 -16.14 -1.68
N SER A 296 -6.33 -16.60 -1.16
CA SER A 296 -5.02 -16.15 -1.61
C SER A 296 -4.79 -16.41 -3.10
N ALA A 297 -5.05 -17.64 -3.57
CA ALA A 297 -4.95 -18.01 -4.98
C ALA A 297 -5.81 -17.10 -5.86
N HIS A 298 -7.08 -16.90 -5.47
CA HIS A 298 -7.99 -16.03 -6.20
C HIS A 298 -7.48 -14.58 -6.28
N ILE A 299 -7.03 -14.01 -5.17
CA ILE A 299 -6.58 -12.60 -5.12
C ILE A 299 -5.28 -12.40 -5.90
N LEU A 300 -4.30 -13.30 -5.71
CA LEU A 300 -2.95 -13.14 -6.23
C LEU A 300 -2.85 -13.49 -7.73
N GLN A 301 -3.67 -14.40 -8.25
CA GLN A 301 -3.68 -14.72 -9.69
C GLN A 301 -4.29 -13.61 -10.56
N LEU A 302 -4.97 -12.64 -9.96
CA LEU A 302 -5.41 -11.44 -10.65
C LEU A 302 -4.27 -10.43 -10.89
N GLU A 303 -3.11 -10.63 -10.25
CA GLU A 303 -1.89 -9.87 -10.60
C GLU A 303 -1.35 -10.34 -11.96
N PRO A 304 -0.53 -9.53 -12.65
CA PRO A 304 -0.09 -9.82 -14.01
C PRO A 304 0.72 -11.13 -14.08
N PRO A 305 0.51 -11.97 -15.10
CA PRO A 305 1.33 -13.16 -15.33
C PRO A 305 2.83 -12.80 -15.37
N GLY A 306 3.65 -13.60 -14.68
CA GLY A 306 5.09 -13.38 -14.56
C GLY A 306 5.52 -12.46 -13.41
N SER A 307 4.57 -11.80 -12.72
CA SER A 307 4.83 -11.15 -11.42
C SER A 307 5.04 -12.20 -10.31
N SER A 308 5.83 -11.85 -9.28
CA SER A 308 6.05 -12.72 -8.12
C SER A 308 4.74 -13.12 -7.43
N GLU A 309 3.80 -12.19 -7.36
CA GLU A 309 2.52 -12.37 -6.70
C GLU A 309 1.64 -13.34 -7.48
N HIS A 310 1.56 -13.21 -8.81
CA HIS A 310 0.83 -14.16 -9.64
C HIS A 310 1.40 -15.58 -9.51
N GLU A 311 2.72 -15.74 -9.52
CA GLU A 311 3.39 -17.03 -9.32
C GLU A 311 3.05 -17.63 -7.94
N MET A 312 3.07 -16.81 -6.88
CA MET A 312 2.61 -17.24 -5.55
C MET A 312 1.13 -17.67 -5.57
N GLY A 313 0.28 -16.98 -6.32
CA GLY A 313 -1.12 -17.35 -6.51
C GLY A 313 -1.31 -18.71 -7.18
N ARG A 314 -0.45 -19.07 -8.15
CA ARG A 314 -0.46 -20.41 -8.76
C ARG A 314 0.03 -21.48 -7.77
N ALA A 315 1.11 -21.20 -7.05
CA ALA A 315 1.60 -22.10 -6.00
C ALA A 315 0.54 -22.36 -4.91
N ALA A 316 -0.26 -21.34 -4.57
CA ALA A 316 -1.38 -21.48 -3.64
C ALA A 316 -2.48 -22.41 -4.18
N ALA A 317 -2.82 -22.31 -5.47
CA ALA A 317 -3.79 -23.19 -6.11
C ALA A 317 -3.29 -24.64 -6.21
N ASP A 318 -2.01 -24.84 -6.53
CA ASP A 318 -1.40 -26.18 -6.58
C ASP A 318 -1.38 -26.84 -5.19
N ALA A 319 -1.04 -26.07 -4.15
CA ALA A 319 -1.10 -26.53 -2.76
C ALA A 319 -2.54 -26.91 -2.35
N LEU A 320 -3.52 -26.09 -2.74
CA LEU A 320 -4.94 -26.38 -2.49
C LEU A 320 -5.39 -27.67 -3.18
N ALA A 321 -5.01 -27.90 -4.43
CA ALA A 321 -5.34 -29.12 -5.16
C ALA A 321 -4.76 -30.37 -4.49
N LYS A 322 -3.50 -30.30 -4.02
CA LYS A 322 -2.85 -31.39 -3.28
C LYS A 322 -3.56 -31.72 -1.97
N ILE A 323 -3.99 -30.70 -1.22
CA ILE A 323 -4.73 -30.90 0.04
C ILE A 323 -6.09 -31.56 -0.24
N ASN A 324 -6.83 -31.08 -1.24
CA ASN A 324 -8.13 -31.64 -1.60
C ASN A 324 -8.04 -33.09 -2.09
N ALA A 325 -6.92 -33.50 -2.68
CA ALA A 325 -6.69 -34.88 -3.08
C ALA A 325 -6.39 -35.84 -1.91
N GLN A 326 -6.06 -35.30 -0.72
CA GLN A 326 -5.72 -36.06 0.48
C GLN A 326 -6.83 -36.10 1.54
N LEU A 327 -7.93 -35.35 1.32
CA LEU A 327 -9.09 -35.26 2.21
C LEU A 327 -10.17 -36.29 1.85
#